data_AF-A0A8W8J0I1-F1
#
_entry.id   AF-A0A8W8J0I1-F1
#
_cell.length_a   1.000
_cell.length_b   1.000
_cell.length_c   1.000
_cell.angle_alpha   90.00
_cell.angle_beta   90.00
_cell.angle_gamma   90.00
#
_symmetry.space_group_name_H-M   'P 1'
#
loop_
_entity.id
_entity.type
_entity.pdbx_description
1 polymer ?
#
loop_
_entity_poly.entity_id
_entity_poly.type
_entity_poly.pdbx_seq_one_letter_code
_entity_poly.pdbx_strand_id
1 'polypeptide(L)'
;GIDSAEAGLQFLQGGATVLQVCSAVHNQEYTVIDDYITGLKTLLYLRSVEELHNWDGQSPPTAPHQLGKPVLKVKDIIGENLPSFGPYLAKRQELKDRLYKEKDLLSEENMPEPQRPANAPKKPIPRVKDVIGLALSRIGTYGDLNNQEQVVALIDEEMCINCGKCYMTCNDSGYQAIKFDAQTHLPTVTDDCTGCTLCLSVCPIIDCISMVPRTTPYIPKRGIPLGTGNNLLPGVSMETN
;
A
#
# COMPACT_ATOMS: atom_id res chain seq x y z
N GLY A 1 1.33 -22.74 3.04
CA GLY A 1 2.53 -22.84 2.21
C GLY A 1 3.56 -21.88 2.75
N ILE A 2 4.28 -22.30 3.78
CA ILE A 2 5.39 -21.50 4.33
C ILE A 2 6.56 -21.67 3.37
N ASP A 3 7.09 -20.56 2.87
CA ASP A 3 8.16 -20.54 1.87
C ASP A 3 9.23 -19.48 2.11
N SER A 4 9.10 -18.66 3.17
CA SER A 4 10.05 -17.61 3.55
C SER A 4 10.02 -17.36 5.07
N ALA A 5 11.02 -16.62 5.57
CA ALA A 5 11.03 -16.15 6.96
C ALA A 5 9.84 -15.23 7.30
N GLU A 6 9.42 -14.38 6.35
CA GLU A 6 8.28 -13.48 6.51
C GLU A 6 6.98 -14.26 6.64
N ALA A 7 6.70 -15.18 5.71
CA ALA A 7 5.54 -16.06 5.79
C ALA A 7 5.57 -16.88 7.09
N GLY A 8 6.72 -17.41 7.47
CA GLY A 8 6.91 -18.11 8.74
C GLY A 8 6.57 -17.24 9.97
N LEU A 9 7.01 -15.98 9.98
CA LEU A 9 6.70 -15.02 11.04
C LEU A 9 5.20 -14.75 11.15
N GLN A 10 4.46 -14.71 10.03
CA GLN A 10 3.00 -14.57 10.05
C GLN A 10 2.33 -15.75 10.80
N PHE A 11 2.77 -16.99 10.57
CA PHE A 11 2.25 -18.15 11.30
C PHE A 11 2.58 -18.10 12.80
N LEU A 12 3.78 -17.65 13.18
CA LEU A 12 4.13 -17.44 14.58
C LEU A 12 3.21 -16.39 15.22
N GLN A 13 3.02 -15.25 14.55
CA GLN A 13 2.12 -14.19 15.02
C GLN A 13 0.65 -14.65 15.07
N GLY A 14 0.26 -15.61 14.24
CA GLY A 14 -1.03 -16.31 14.28
C GLY A 14 -1.16 -17.37 15.38
N GLY A 15 -0.11 -17.61 16.18
CA GLY A 15 -0.14 -18.49 17.35
C GLY A 15 0.61 -19.82 17.19
N ALA A 16 1.17 -20.12 16.02
CA ALA A 16 1.99 -21.32 15.86
C ALA A 16 3.30 -21.22 16.67
N THR A 17 3.82 -22.35 17.13
CA THR A 17 5.11 -22.40 17.86
C THR A 17 6.26 -22.93 16.99
N VAL A 18 5.94 -23.77 16.00
CA VAL A 18 6.89 -24.37 15.05
C VAL A 18 6.33 -24.32 13.64
N LEU A 19 7.22 -24.37 12.65
CA LEU A 19 6.89 -24.18 11.23
C LEU A 19 7.31 -25.42 10.45
N GLN A 20 6.35 -26.11 9.81
CA GLN A 20 6.62 -27.23 8.91
C GLN A 20 6.63 -26.76 7.46
N VAL A 21 7.57 -27.30 6.67
CA VAL A 21 7.77 -26.92 5.26
C VAL A 21 7.82 -28.18 4.40
N CYS A 22 7.13 -28.15 3.25
CA CYS A 22 7.16 -29.24 2.26
C CYS A 22 7.22 -28.67 0.85
N SER A 23 6.18 -27.96 0.40
CA SER A 23 6.11 -27.44 -0.98
C SER A 23 7.26 -26.51 -1.36
N ALA A 24 7.75 -25.67 -0.45
CA ALA A 24 8.87 -24.77 -0.74
C ALA A 24 10.19 -25.53 -0.97
N VAL A 25 10.41 -26.64 -0.25
CA VAL A 25 11.57 -27.52 -0.46
C VAL A 25 11.44 -28.26 -1.79
N HIS A 26 10.24 -28.73 -2.16
CA HIS A 26 10.01 -29.33 -3.47
C HIS A 26 10.25 -28.35 -4.63
N ASN A 27 9.91 -27.08 -4.46
CA ASN A 27 10.14 -26.05 -5.47
C ASN A 27 11.60 -25.63 -5.61
N GLN A 28 12.43 -25.90 -4.60
CA GLN A 28 13.82 -25.47 -4.54
C GLN A 28 14.72 -26.62 -4.10
N GLU A 29 15.23 -26.59 -2.86
CA GLU A 29 16.07 -27.62 -2.23
C GLU A 29 16.20 -27.30 -0.73
N TYR A 30 17.01 -28.08 0.02
CA TYR A 30 17.15 -27.91 1.47
C TYR A 30 17.86 -26.61 1.90
N THR A 31 18.60 -25.95 1.02
CA THR A 31 19.38 -24.74 1.32
C THR A 31 18.51 -23.52 1.66
N VAL A 32 17.21 -23.57 1.36
CA VAL A 32 16.22 -22.54 1.78
C VAL A 32 16.19 -22.33 3.29
N ILE A 33 16.63 -23.31 4.09
CA ILE A 33 16.72 -23.16 5.54
C ILE A 33 17.65 -22.02 5.98
N ASP A 34 18.73 -21.75 5.23
CA ASP A 34 19.68 -20.68 5.56
C ASP A 34 19.05 -19.31 5.37
N ASP A 35 18.24 -19.15 4.31
CA ASP A 35 17.41 -17.95 4.08
C ASP A 35 16.38 -17.78 5.19
N TYR A 36 15.71 -18.85 5.62
CA TYR A 36 14.70 -18.77 6.68
C TYR A 36 15.30 -18.34 8.01
N ILE A 37 16.47 -18.89 8.37
CA ILE A 37 17.17 -18.55 9.61
C ILE A 37 17.67 -17.10 9.57
N THR A 38 18.31 -16.69 8.48
CA THR A 38 18.87 -15.33 8.37
C THR A 38 17.76 -14.27 8.27
N GLY A 39 16.74 -14.51 7.46
CA GLY A 39 15.56 -13.64 7.35
C GLY A 39 14.82 -13.47 8.68
N LEU A 40 14.61 -14.55 9.44
CA LEU A 40 13.91 -14.46 10.73
C LEU A 40 14.74 -13.69 11.77
N LYS A 41 16.06 -13.91 11.81
CA LYS A 41 16.97 -13.13 12.66
C LYS A 41 16.89 -11.64 12.31
N THR A 42 16.90 -11.30 11.02
CA THR A 42 16.80 -9.90 10.57
C THR A 42 15.46 -9.28 10.96
N LEU A 43 14.34 -9.97 10.72
CA LEU A 43 13.01 -9.49 11.08
C LEU A 43 12.86 -9.23 12.60
N LEU A 44 13.43 -10.08 13.44
CA LEU A 44 13.44 -9.86 14.89
C LEU A 44 14.39 -8.72 15.29
N TYR A 45 15.56 -8.63 14.66
CA TYR A 45 16.53 -7.56 14.91
C TYR A 45 15.95 -6.18 14.56
N LEU A 46 15.32 -6.03 13.39
CA LEU A 46 14.80 -4.74 12.93
C LEU A 46 13.72 -4.17 13.86
N ARG A 47 12.95 -5.00 14.57
CA ARG A 47 11.99 -4.56 15.59
C ARG A 47 12.63 -3.86 16.79
N SER A 48 13.92 -4.05 17.02
CA SER A 48 14.68 -3.40 18.09
C SER A 48 15.34 -2.08 17.69
N VAL A 49 15.36 -1.78 16.39
CA VAL A 49 15.95 -0.58 15.79
C VAL A 49 14.85 0.47 15.62
N GLU A 50 14.98 1.60 16.32
CA GLU A 50 13.92 2.62 16.35
C GLU A 50 13.91 3.49 15.08
N GLU A 51 15.08 3.71 14.48
CA GLU A 51 15.27 4.49 13.25
C GLU A 51 14.52 3.88 12.05
N LEU A 52 14.23 2.57 12.11
CA LEU A 52 13.61 1.80 11.03
C LEU A 52 12.16 1.40 11.36
N HIS A 53 11.51 2.08 12.31
CA HIS A 53 10.13 1.76 12.73
C HIS A 53 9.08 1.88 11.62
N ASN A 54 9.37 2.65 10.57
CA ASN A 54 8.49 2.86 9.42
C ASN A 54 8.69 1.81 8.31
N TRP A 55 9.66 0.91 8.44
CA TRP A 55 9.85 -0.21 7.51
C TRP A 55 8.82 -1.30 7.79
N ASP A 56 8.34 -1.94 6.72
CA ASP A 56 7.56 -3.16 6.84
C ASP A 56 8.50 -4.37 6.78
N GLY A 57 8.90 -4.86 7.95
CA GLY A 57 9.89 -5.91 8.06
C GLY A 57 11.23 -5.48 7.45
N GLN A 58 11.61 -6.09 6.32
CA GLN A 58 12.85 -5.77 5.60
C GLN A 58 12.64 -4.77 4.44
N SER A 59 11.40 -4.34 4.19
CA SER A 59 11.05 -3.43 3.11
C SER A 59 11.08 -1.98 3.60
N PRO A 60 11.96 -1.12 3.04
CA PRO A 60 11.90 0.31 3.29
C PRO A 60 10.57 0.90 2.81
N PRO A 61 10.11 2.02 3.39
CA PRO A 61 8.98 2.76 2.83
C PRO A 61 9.20 3.06 1.35
N THR A 62 8.21 2.72 0.53
CA THR A 62 8.29 2.93 -0.91
C THR A 62 8.32 4.43 -1.22
N ALA A 63 9.47 4.92 -1.66
CA ALA A 63 9.58 6.29 -2.16
C ALA A 63 8.93 6.41 -3.55
N PRO A 64 8.41 7.60 -3.90
CA PRO A 64 7.95 7.86 -5.26
C PRO A 64 9.05 7.56 -6.28
N HIS A 65 8.73 6.67 -7.22
CA HIS A 65 9.71 6.18 -8.19
C HIS A 65 9.07 5.87 -9.54
N GLN A 66 9.91 5.89 -10.58
CA GLN A 66 9.61 5.38 -11.90
C GLN A 66 10.76 4.45 -12.30
N LEU A 67 10.44 3.20 -12.64
CA LEU A 67 11.45 2.17 -12.97
C LEU A 67 12.53 2.00 -11.87
N GLY A 68 12.12 2.08 -10.61
CA GLY A 68 13.00 2.00 -9.42
C GLY A 68 13.88 3.23 -9.17
N LYS A 69 13.77 4.29 -9.98
CA LYS A 69 14.53 5.54 -9.78
C LYS A 69 13.67 6.59 -9.09
N PRO A 70 14.24 7.36 -8.15
CA PRO A 70 13.50 8.42 -7.46
C PRO A 70 13.02 9.48 -8.46
N VAL A 71 11.77 9.92 -8.30
CA VAL A 71 11.16 10.95 -9.15
C VAL A 71 11.19 12.32 -8.51
N LEU A 72 11.31 13.35 -9.35
CA LEU A 72 11.03 14.72 -8.97
C LEU A 72 9.52 14.88 -8.86
N LYS A 73 9.03 15.48 -7.78
CA LYS A 73 7.62 15.85 -7.63
C LYS A 73 7.33 17.06 -8.51
N VAL A 74 6.82 16.82 -9.71
CA VAL A 74 6.58 17.88 -10.69
C VAL A 74 5.40 18.75 -10.28
N LYS A 75 4.43 18.16 -9.58
CA LYS A 75 3.30 18.88 -8.98
C LYS A 75 3.74 20.05 -8.10
N ASP A 76 4.79 19.90 -7.30
CA ASP A 76 5.26 20.93 -6.38
C ASP A 76 5.93 22.11 -7.13
N ILE A 77 6.35 21.88 -8.38
CA ILE A 77 7.10 22.84 -9.20
C ILE A 77 6.16 23.60 -10.14
N ILE A 78 5.18 22.93 -10.74
CA ILE A 78 4.32 23.50 -11.79
C ILE A 78 2.86 23.58 -11.35
N GLY A 79 2.46 22.84 -10.32
CA GLY A 79 1.05 22.68 -9.94
C GLY A 79 0.26 21.73 -10.85
N GLU A 80 0.91 21.14 -11.86
CA GLU A 80 0.31 20.19 -12.81
C GLU A 80 1.05 18.85 -12.81
N ASN A 81 0.31 17.77 -13.05
CA ASN A 81 0.86 16.43 -13.16
C ASN A 81 1.16 16.10 -14.62
N LEU A 82 2.42 15.80 -14.91
CA LEU A 82 2.87 15.42 -16.25
C LEU A 82 3.14 13.92 -16.29
N PRO A 83 2.46 13.14 -17.15
CA PRO A 83 2.78 11.73 -17.32
C PRO A 83 4.12 11.54 -18.05
N SER A 84 4.66 10.32 -17.99
CA SER A 84 6.00 9.99 -18.51
C SER A 84 6.02 9.54 -19.97
N PHE A 85 5.14 10.06 -20.82
CA PHE A 85 5.09 9.71 -22.25
C PHE A 85 4.80 10.90 -23.17
N GLY A 86 5.08 10.75 -24.47
CA GLY A 86 4.73 11.70 -25.52
C GLY A 86 5.28 13.13 -25.28
N PRO A 87 4.50 14.19 -25.53
CA PRO A 87 4.95 15.56 -25.32
C PRO A 87 5.18 15.91 -23.84
N TYR A 88 4.50 15.21 -22.92
CA TYR A 88 4.65 15.40 -21.48
C TYR A 88 6.03 14.96 -20.99
N LEU A 89 6.56 13.86 -21.55
CA LEU A 89 7.92 13.40 -21.25
C LEU A 89 8.98 14.44 -21.65
N ALA A 90 8.83 15.05 -22.83
CA ALA A 90 9.74 16.10 -23.28
C ALA A 90 9.72 17.31 -22.33
N LYS A 91 8.53 17.74 -21.89
CA LYS A 91 8.40 18.80 -20.87
C LYS A 91 9.07 18.41 -19.54
N ARG A 92 8.88 17.17 -19.07
CA ARG A 92 9.55 16.67 -17.85
C ARG A 92 11.07 16.69 -17.97
N GLN A 93 11.60 16.31 -19.13
CA GLN A 93 13.05 16.34 -19.40
C GLN A 93 13.56 17.79 -19.39
N GLU A 94 12.89 18.70 -20.09
CA GLU A 94 13.25 20.12 -20.10
C GLU A 94 13.28 20.73 -18.69
N LEU A 95 12.29 20.41 -17.87
CA LEU A 95 12.22 20.87 -16.48
C LEU A 95 13.36 20.30 -15.64
N LYS A 96 13.64 19.01 -15.80
CA LYS A 96 14.75 18.35 -15.11
C LYS A 96 16.09 18.98 -15.50
N ASP A 97 16.30 19.23 -16.79
CA ASP A 97 17.49 19.87 -17.30
C ASP A 97 17.64 21.31 -16.80
N ARG A 98 16.53 22.07 -16.74
CA ARG A 98 16.51 23.41 -16.14
C ARG A 98 16.90 23.38 -14.67
N LEU A 99 16.30 22.48 -13.89
CA LEU A 99 16.60 22.33 -12.46
C LEU A 99 18.07 21.95 -12.25
N TYR A 100 18.62 21.05 -13.06
CA TYR A 100 20.04 20.69 -12.95
C TYR A 100 21.00 21.80 -13.38
N LYS A 101 20.59 22.70 -14.29
CA LYS A 101 21.38 23.88 -14.64
C LYS A 101 21.36 24.94 -13.54
N GLU A 102 20.22 25.11 -12.87
CA GLU A 102 20.05 26.08 -11.78
C GLU A 102 20.63 25.58 -10.45
N LYS A 103 20.67 24.26 -10.25
CA LYS A 103 21.15 23.63 -9.02
C LYS A 103 22.65 23.81 -8.87
N ASP A 104 23.05 24.57 -7.86
CA ASP A 104 24.44 24.65 -7.42
C ASP A 104 24.84 23.36 -6.70
N LEU A 105 25.61 22.52 -7.39
CA LEU A 105 26.10 21.23 -6.87
C LEU A 105 27.06 21.39 -5.68
N LEU A 106 27.66 22.57 -5.50
CA LEU A 106 28.65 22.83 -4.45
C LEU A 106 28.06 23.58 -3.25
N SER A 107 26.75 23.85 -3.26
CA SER A 107 26.07 24.45 -2.11
C SER A 107 26.07 23.48 -0.92
N GLU A 108 26.16 24.04 0.29
CA GLU A 108 26.15 23.30 1.56
C GLU A 108 24.92 22.38 1.69
N GLU A 109 23.77 22.73 1.11
CA GLU A 109 22.56 21.91 1.09
C GLU A 109 22.71 20.59 0.28
N ASN A 110 23.64 20.56 -0.67
CA ASN A 110 23.90 19.40 -1.51
C ASN A 110 25.15 18.61 -1.09
N MET A 111 25.82 19.05 -0.02
CA MET A 111 26.90 18.28 0.58
C MET A 111 26.32 16.98 1.15
N PRO A 112 26.91 15.83 0.83
CA PRO A 112 26.42 14.56 1.37
C PRO A 112 26.55 14.58 2.88
N GLU A 113 25.45 14.32 3.58
CA GLU A 113 25.50 14.18 5.03
C GLU A 113 26.49 13.06 5.40
N PRO A 114 27.48 13.32 6.27
CA PRO A 114 28.44 12.31 6.68
C PRO A 114 27.73 11.34 7.64
N GLN A 115 27.09 10.31 7.10
CA GLN A 115 26.42 9.33 7.94
C GLN A 115 26.50 7.91 7.36
N ARG A 116 27.35 7.11 8.00
CA ARG A 116 27.09 5.68 8.18
C ARG A 116 26.53 5.53 9.60
N PRO A 117 25.23 5.77 9.84
CA PRO A 117 24.68 5.58 11.16
C PRO A 117 24.79 4.09 11.49
N ALA A 118 25.57 3.76 12.51
CA ALA A 118 25.63 2.40 13.03
C ALA A 118 24.37 2.18 13.89
N ASN A 119 23.23 1.96 13.23
CA ASN A 119 21.96 1.75 13.90
C ASN A 119 22.08 0.57 14.86
N ALA A 120 22.01 0.88 16.16
CA ALA A 120 22.14 -0.07 17.23
C ALA A 120 20.75 -0.38 17.83
N PRO A 121 20.54 -1.60 18.35
CA PRO A 121 19.29 -1.94 19.01
C PRO A 121 19.11 -1.08 20.26
N LYS A 122 18.03 -0.29 20.31
CA LYS A 122 17.65 0.50 21.50
C LYS A 122 16.75 -0.27 22.46
N LYS A 123 16.13 -1.35 21.97
CA LYS A 123 15.25 -2.25 22.72
C LYS A 123 15.86 -3.66 22.73
N PRO A 124 15.51 -4.52 23.70
CA PRO A 124 15.90 -5.93 23.64
C PRO A 124 15.30 -6.58 22.39
N ILE A 125 16.11 -7.37 21.67
CA ILE A 125 15.67 -8.09 20.48
C ILE A 125 14.62 -9.14 20.91
N PRO A 126 13.40 -9.12 20.33
CA PRO A 126 12.37 -10.09 20.65
C PRO A 126 12.82 -11.51 20.34
N ARG A 127 12.46 -12.46 21.22
CA ARG A 127 12.64 -13.88 20.96
C ARG A 127 11.40 -14.42 20.25
N VAL A 128 11.52 -15.62 19.69
CA VAL A 128 10.38 -16.32 19.04
C VAL A 128 9.17 -16.38 19.98
N LYS A 129 9.38 -16.70 21.27
CA LYS A 129 8.29 -16.75 22.27
C LYS A 129 7.54 -15.43 22.46
N ASP A 130 8.18 -14.29 22.19
CA ASP A 130 7.61 -12.96 22.42
C ASP A 130 6.77 -12.50 21.22
N VAL A 131 6.92 -13.16 20.06
CA VAL A 131 6.15 -12.85 18.85
C VAL A 131 4.98 -13.79 18.60
N ILE A 132 4.90 -14.90 19.33
CA ILE A 132 3.82 -15.88 19.19
C ILE A 132 2.50 -15.23 19.61
N GLY A 133 1.50 -15.27 18.72
CA GLY A 133 0.15 -14.80 18.99
C GLY A 133 -0.04 -13.27 18.96
N LEU A 134 0.97 -12.48 18.57
CA LEU A 134 0.87 -11.01 18.52
C LEU A 134 -0.27 -10.51 17.62
N ALA A 135 -0.64 -11.24 16.58
CA ALA A 135 -1.71 -10.82 15.65
C ALA A 135 -3.12 -11.14 16.16
N LEU A 136 -3.25 -12.01 17.19
CA LEU A 136 -4.55 -12.50 17.66
C LEU A 136 -5.43 -11.38 18.22
N SER A 137 -4.84 -10.31 18.78
CA SER A 137 -5.58 -9.15 19.28
C SER A 137 -6.27 -8.34 18.17
N ARG A 138 -5.90 -8.55 16.90
CA ARG A 138 -6.50 -7.88 15.73
C ARG A 138 -7.57 -8.73 15.04
N ILE A 139 -7.80 -9.97 15.51
CA ILE A 139 -8.76 -10.89 14.93
C ILE A 139 -9.99 -10.93 15.84
N GLY A 140 -11.15 -10.66 15.26
CA GLY A 140 -12.42 -10.62 15.98
C GLY A 140 -13.59 -10.94 15.06
N THR A 141 -14.80 -10.68 15.55
CA THR A 141 -16.01 -10.77 14.75
C THR A 141 -16.18 -9.53 13.87
N TYR A 142 -17.05 -9.60 12.86
CA TYR A 142 -17.36 -8.43 12.04
C TYR A 142 -17.91 -7.25 12.86
N GLY A 143 -18.64 -7.53 13.95
CA GLY A 143 -19.19 -6.49 14.83
C GLY A 143 -18.13 -5.71 15.61
N ASP A 144 -16.92 -6.27 15.76
CA ASP A 144 -15.79 -5.61 16.42
C ASP A 144 -15.10 -4.58 15.49
N LEU A 145 -15.44 -4.59 14.19
CA LEU A 145 -14.88 -3.66 13.20
C LEU A 145 -15.64 -2.34 13.19
N ASN A 146 -14.92 -1.22 13.21
CA ASN A 146 -15.53 0.10 13.20
C ASN A 146 -16.00 0.50 11.79
N ASN A 147 -17.31 0.46 11.56
CA ASN A 147 -17.92 0.88 10.29
C ASN A 147 -17.99 2.41 10.08
N GLN A 148 -17.58 3.22 11.07
CA GLN A 148 -17.48 4.67 10.96
C GLN A 148 -16.09 5.13 10.51
N GLU A 149 -15.05 4.31 10.74
CA GLU A 149 -13.66 4.57 10.31
C GLU A 149 -13.46 4.15 8.85
N GLN A 150 -14.14 4.86 7.94
CA GLN A 150 -14.06 4.61 6.51
C GLN A 150 -12.78 5.19 5.91
N VAL A 151 -12.30 4.56 4.84
CA VAL A 151 -11.13 5.00 4.08
C VAL A 151 -11.50 5.29 2.64
N VAL A 152 -10.66 6.03 1.93
CA VAL A 152 -10.75 6.28 0.49
C VAL A 152 -9.38 6.05 -0.16
N ALA A 153 -9.39 5.67 -1.44
CA ALA A 153 -8.16 5.47 -2.19
C ALA A 153 -7.54 6.82 -2.57
N LEU A 154 -6.23 6.94 -2.41
CA LEU A 154 -5.42 8.06 -2.87
C LEU A 154 -4.34 7.53 -3.81
N ILE A 155 -4.26 8.08 -5.02
CA ILE A 155 -3.31 7.66 -6.05
C ILE A 155 -2.15 8.67 -6.09
N ASP A 156 -0.91 8.17 -6.02
CA ASP A 156 0.28 8.94 -6.34
C ASP A 156 0.46 8.98 -7.86
N GLU A 157 0.21 10.14 -8.44
CA GLU A 157 0.29 10.39 -9.89
C GLU A 157 1.72 10.30 -10.43
N GLU A 158 2.74 10.54 -9.59
CA GLU A 158 4.15 10.45 -9.99
C GLU A 158 4.63 8.98 -10.09
N MET A 159 3.99 8.08 -9.33
CA MET A 159 4.21 6.63 -9.40
C MET A 159 3.33 5.94 -10.45
N CYS A 160 2.29 6.62 -10.93
CA CYS A 160 1.36 6.04 -11.88
C CYS A 160 2.04 5.71 -13.21
N ILE A 161 1.74 4.54 -13.76
CA ILE A 161 2.19 4.10 -15.11
C ILE A 161 1.06 4.11 -16.14
N ASN A 162 -0.05 4.82 -15.85
CA ASN A 162 -1.13 5.09 -16.81
C ASN A 162 -1.86 3.85 -17.37
N CYS A 163 -1.81 2.71 -16.68
CA CYS A 163 -2.37 1.45 -17.19
C CYS A 163 -3.91 1.35 -17.15
N GLY A 164 -4.59 2.20 -16.37
CA GLY A 164 -6.06 2.21 -16.24
C GLY A 164 -6.67 1.00 -15.50
N LYS A 165 -5.88 0.08 -14.91
CA LYS A 165 -6.40 -1.09 -14.18
C LYS A 165 -7.30 -0.73 -13.00
N CYS A 166 -6.93 0.32 -12.27
CA CYS A 166 -7.74 0.86 -11.17
C CYS A 166 -9.10 1.37 -11.69
N TYR A 167 -9.09 2.11 -12.80
CA TYR A 167 -10.29 2.61 -13.47
C TYR A 167 -11.21 1.48 -13.93
N MET A 168 -10.69 0.51 -14.70
CA MET A 168 -11.46 -0.64 -15.18
C MET A 168 -12.09 -1.43 -14.03
N THR A 169 -11.31 -1.71 -12.98
CA THR A 169 -11.79 -2.49 -11.82
C THR A 169 -12.86 -1.72 -11.04
N CYS A 170 -12.71 -0.41 -10.86
CA CYS A 170 -13.73 0.38 -10.19
C CYS A 170 -15.01 0.50 -11.03
N ASN A 171 -14.90 0.50 -12.37
CA ASN A 171 -16.05 0.54 -13.25
C ASN A 171 -16.83 -0.76 -13.27
N ASP A 172 -16.17 -1.88 -13.54
CA ASP A 172 -16.86 -3.14 -13.82
C ASP A 172 -17.04 -4.01 -12.58
N SER A 173 -16.35 -3.68 -11.48
CA SER A 173 -16.38 -4.46 -10.23
C SER A 173 -16.52 -3.57 -8.98
N GLY A 174 -16.80 -2.28 -9.14
CA GLY A 174 -16.87 -1.32 -8.04
C GLY A 174 -18.02 -0.32 -8.19
N TYR A 175 -17.67 0.96 -8.04
CA TYR A 175 -18.61 2.07 -7.86
C TYR A 175 -18.42 3.21 -8.87
N GLN A 176 -17.67 2.96 -9.96
CA GLN A 176 -17.42 3.95 -11.02
C GLN A 176 -16.85 5.28 -10.48
N ALA A 177 -16.04 5.19 -9.41
CA ALA A 177 -15.56 6.33 -8.61
C ALA A 177 -14.15 6.80 -9.00
N ILE A 178 -13.66 6.43 -10.19
CA ILE A 178 -12.36 6.85 -10.71
C ILE A 178 -12.60 7.48 -12.07
N LYS A 179 -12.15 8.71 -12.25
CA LYS A 179 -12.05 9.36 -13.56
C LYS A 179 -10.71 9.00 -14.18
N PHE A 180 -10.70 8.77 -15.49
CA PHE A 180 -9.48 8.48 -16.22
C PHE A 180 -9.36 9.48 -17.37
N ASP A 181 -8.35 10.34 -17.31
CA ASP A 181 -8.20 11.41 -18.28
C ASP A 181 -7.81 10.87 -19.66
N ALA A 182 -8.48 11.37 -20.72
CA ALA A 182 -8.33 10.84 -22.07
C ALA A 182 -7.00 11.23 -22.75
N GLN A 183 -6.27 12.24 -22.23
CA GLN A 183 -5.04 12.75 -22.85
C GLN A 183 -3.79 12.34 -22.07
N THR A 184 -3.84 12.52 -20.75
CA THR A 184 -2.75 12.21 -19.82
C THR A 184 -2.81 10.78 -19.33
N HIS A 185 -3.96 10.11 -19.44
CA HIS A 185 -4.19 8.77 -18.90
C HIS A 185 -3.90 8.68 -17.39
N LEU A 186 -4.09 9.79 -16.67
CA LEU A 186 -3.96 9.82 -15.21
C LEU A 186 -5.32 9.54 -14.56
N PRO A 187 -5.37 8.62 -13.57
CA PRO A 187 -6.58 8.35 -12.82
C PRO A 187 -6.76 9.33 -11.65
N THR A 188 -7.99 9.78 -11.40
CA THR A 188 -8.35 10.60 -10.24
C THR A 188 -9.53 9.97 -9.51
N VAL A 189 -9.38 9.72 -8.21
CA VAL A 189 -10.44 9.17 -7.36
C VAL A 189 -11.44 10.29 -7.00
N THR A 190 -12.74 10.01 -7.11
CA THR A 190 -13.81 10.94 -6.75
C THR A 190 -14.37 10.68 -5.35
N ASP A 191 -15.18 11.60 -4.84
CA ASP A 191 -15.83 11.48 -3.52
C ASP A 191 -16.81 10.30 -3.40
N ASP A 192 -17.19 9.71 -4.53
CA ASP A 192 -18.01 8.49 -4.62
C ASP A 192 -17.27 7.23 -4.17
N CYS A 193 -15.96 7.32 -3.94
CA CYS A 193 -15.14 6.20 -3.46
C CYS A 193 -15.68 5.67 -2.13
N THR A 194 -15.90 4.35 -2.07
CA THR A 194 -16.39 3.68 -0.86
C THR A 194 -15.28 3.01 -0.04
N GLY A 195 -14.02 3.11 -0.46
CA GLY A 195 -12.91 2.46 0.24
C GLY A 195 -12.87 0.94 0.09
N CYS A 196 -13.43 0.34 -0.97
CA CYS A 196 -13.46 -1.13 -1.14
C CYS A 196 -12.08 -1.77 -1.39
N THR A 197 -11.03 -0.98 -1.59
CA THR A 197 -9.63 -1.41 -1.76
C THR A 197 -9.32 -2.19 -3.05
N LEU A 198 -10.31 -2.54 -3.89
CA LEU A 198 -10.09 -3.29 -5.13
C LEU A 198 -9.08 -2.64 -6.09
N CYS A 199 -9.12 -1.31 -6.22
CA CYS A 199 -8.20 -0.58 -7.09
C CYS A 199 -6.74 -0.70 -6.64
N LEU A 200 -6.49 -0.69 -5.33
CA LEU A 200 -5.17 -0.90 -4.74
C LEU A 200 -4.69 -2.33 -5.03
N SER A 201 -5.56 -3.33 -4.84
CA SER A 201 -5.22 -4.75 -5.02
C SER A 201 -4.82 -5.13 -6.46
N VAL A 202 -5.27 -4.37 -7.47
CA VAL A 202 -4.94 -4.63 -8.89
C VAL A 202 -3.86 -3.70 -9.45
N CYS A 203 -3.40 -2.73 -8.66
CA CYS A 203 -2.38 -1.79 -9.10
C CYS A 203 -1.05 -2.54 -9.29
N PRO A 204 -0.40 -2.44 -10.47
CA PRO A 204 0.86 -3.13 -10.72
C PRO A 204 2.07 -2.48 -10.03
N ILE A 205 1.91 -1.28 -9.48
CA ILE A 205 2.97 -0.53 -8.80
C ILE A 205 2.68 -0.55 -7.30
N ILE A 206 3.59 -1.15 -6.53
CA ILE A 206 3.53 -1.21 -5.07
C ILE A 206 3.41 0.21 -4.51
N ASP A 207 2.48 0.42 -3.58
CA ASP A 207 2.20 1.68 -2.88
C ASP A 207 1.86 2.90 -3.76
N CYS A 208 1.64 2.72 -5.08
CA CYS A 208 1.11 3.80 -5.93
C CYS A 208 -0.30 4.22 -5.52
N ILE A 209 -1.08 3.31 -4.91
CA ILE A 209 -2.38 3.62 -4.32
C ILE A 209 -2.32 3.32 -2.83
N SER A 210 -2.71 4.28 -2.00
CA SER A 210 -2.82 4.14 -0.54
C SER A 210 -4.26 4.34 -0.09
N MET A 211 -4.63 3.74 1.05
CA MET A 211 -5.93 3.95 1.69
C MET A 211 -5.77 4.97 2.79
N VAL A 212 -6.42 6.13 2.64
CA VAL A 212 -6.36 7.23 3.62
C VAL A 212 -7.70 7.38 4.34
N PRO A 213 -7.73 7.84 5.61
CA PRO A 213 -8.97 8.08 6.32
C PRO A 213 -9.87 9.05 5.54
N ARG A 214 -11.16 8.71 5.44
CA ARG A 214 -12.14 9.55 4.76
C ARG A 214 -12.41 10.81 5.60
N THR A 215 -12.28 11.98 4.99
CA THR A 215 -12.54 13.27 5.66
C THR A 215 -14.02 13.69 5.63
N THR A 216 -14.80 13.13 4.70
CA THR A 216 -16.23 13.43 4.54
C THR A 216 -17.10 12.32 5.15
N PRO A 217 -18.31 12.64 5.65
CA PRO A 217 -19.23 11.63 6.15
C PRO A 217 -19.51 10.55 5.10
N TYR A 218 -19.48 9.28 5.50
CA TYR A 218 -19.82 8.17 4.62
C TYR A 218 -21.32 7.87 4.68
N ILE A 219 -21.97 7.93 3.52
CA ILE A 219 -23.39 7.60 3.38
C ILE A 219 -23.51 6.41 2.42
N PRO A 220 -23.93 5.23 2.90
CA PRO A 220 -24.09 4.06 2.04
C PRO A 220 -25.12 4.30 0.93
N LYS A 221 -24.74 4.04 -0.32
CA LYS A 221 -25.64 4.13 -1.48
C LYS A 221 -26.63 2.97 -1.45
N ARG A 222 -27.88 3.24 -1.05
CA ARG A 222 -28.96 2.22 -0.96
C ARG A 222 -29.71 2.01 -2.27
N GLY A 223 -29.50 2.86 -3.29
CA GLY A 223 -30.22 2.83 -4.57
C GLY A 223 -31.65 3.38 -4.49
N ILE A 224 -32.43 2.93 -3.51
CA ILE A 224 -33.79 3.40 -3.21
C ILE A 224 -33.84 4.12 -1.85
N PRO A 225 -34.77 5.08 -1.64
CA PRO A 225 -34.97 5.71 -0.34
C PRO A 225 -35.44 4.68 0.70
N LEU A 226 -34.96 4.82 1.93
CA LEU A 226 -35.41 4.00 3.05
C LEU A 226 -36.85 4.42 3.43
N GLY A 227 -37.78 3.46 3.46
CA GLY A 227 -39.17 3.69 3.90
C GLY A 227 -40.17 4.05 2.79
N THR A 228 -39.77 4.14 1.51
CA THR A 228 -40.70 4.44 0.40
C THR A 228 -41.29 3.20 -0.29
N GLY A 229 -41.25 2.04 0.36
CA GLY A 229 -41.89 0.81 -0.12
C GLY A 229 -42.90 0.30 0.91
N ASN A 230 -44.18 0.27 0.54
CA ASN A 230 -45.10 -0.75 1.03
C ASN A 230 -44.38 -2.11 0.94
N ASN A 231 -44.44 -2.91 2.01
CA ASN A 231 -43.95 -4.28 2.19
C ASN A 231 -43.96 -5.23 0.95
N LEU A 232 -43.19 -4.94 -0.09
CA LEU A 232 -43.10 -5.75 -1.29
C LEU A 232 -41.68 -5.63 -1.86
N LEU A 233 -40.72 -6.25 -1.17
CA LEU A 233 -39.67 -6.93 -1.91
C LEU A 233 -40.39 -8.00 -2.76
N PRO A 234 -40.22 -8.05 -4.09
CA PRO A 234 -40.86 -9.09 -4.89
C PRO A 234 -40.39 -10.47 -4.39
N GLY A 235 -41.30 -11.22 -3.76
CA GLY A 235 -41.06 -12.56 -3.23
C GLY A 235 -40.89 -12.69 -1.70
N VAL A 236 -41.01 -11.62 -0.91
CA VAL A 236 -40.98 -11.72 0.56
C VAL A 236 -42.33 -11.31 1.14
N SER A 237 -43.23 -12.29 1.28
CA SER A 237 -44.40 -12.14 2.15
C SER A 237 -43.93 -12.23 3.60
N MET A 238 -43.98 -11.10 4.33
CA MET A 238 -43.90 -11.16 5.79
C MET A 238 -45.22 -11.72 6.31
N GLU A 239 -45.24 -13.01 6.66
CA GLU A 239 -46.26 -13.56 7.55
C GLU A 239 -45.99 -12.99 8.95
N THR A 240 -46.83 -12.06 9.38
CA THR A 240 -46.87 -11.58 10.76
C THR A 240 -47.59 -12.62 11.63
N ASN A 241 -46.85 -13.23 12.55
CA ASN A 241 -47.38 -13.87 13.75
C ASN A 241 -47.04 -13.00 14.96
#